data_AF-A0A4R8V2U0-F1
#
_entry.id   AF-A0A4R8V2U0-F1
#
_cell.length_a   1.000
_cell.length_b   1.000
_cell.length_c   1.000
_cell.angle_alpha   90.00
_cell.angle_beta   90.00
_cell.angle_gamma   90.00
#
_symmetry.space_group_name_H-M   'P 1'
#
loop_
_entity.id
_entity.type
_entity.pdbx_description
1 polymer ?
#
loop_
_entity_poly.entity_id
_entity_poly.type
_entity_poly.pdbx_seq_one_letter_code
_entity_poly.pdbx_strand_id
1 'polypeptide(L)'
;MGLSMASIKELVMTELRESTKANLDKQGFGGLNDDAKSCYAWPLRFTPAVATVLLVLGLVLQSPLFLGLGAIVPLTGALFPRGMILDLVYNLGVRHLLRAPALPSTPSPRRFSYLLSTVLISGSALSFYYELPALGFVLGGMVALGGIILTTTHWCLGSWVYRLLFAHSAAR
;
A
#
# COMPACT_ATOMS: atom_id res chain seq x y z
N MET A 1 33.02 -19.97 -21.11
CA MET A 1 32.03 -18.92 -21.44
C MET A 1 31.68 -18.17 -20.18
N GLY A 2 32.38 -17.08 -19.88
CA GLY A 2 32.12 -16.25 -18.69
C GLY A 2 31.11 -15.16 -19.04
N LEU A 3 29.99 -15.10 -18.30
CA LEU A 3 29.04 -14.01 -18.42
C LEU A 3 29.68 -12.72 -17.89
N SER A 4 29.56 -11.64 -18.67
CA SER A 4 30.05 -10.31 -18.28
C SER A 4 29.36 -9.81 -17.01
N MET A 5 30.05 -9.02 -16.18
CA MET A 5 29.50 -8.44 -14.95
C MET A 5 28.27 -7.55 -15.21
N ALA A 6 28.12 -7.02 -16.44
CA ALA A 6 26.91 -6.35 -16.92
C ALA A 6 25.73 -7.32 -17.13
N SER A 7 26.00 -8.51 -17.66
CA SER A 7 25.00 -9.57 -17.88
C SER A 7 24.55 -10.20 -16.56
N ILE A 8 25.44 -10.30 -15.57
CA ILE A 8 25.05 -10.69 -14.20
C ILE A 8 24.19 -9.59 -13.57
N LYS A 9 24.49 -8.31 -13.80
CA LYS A 9 23.64 -7.20 -13.34
C LYS A 9 22.26 -7.19 -14.00
N GLU A 10 22.15 -7.54 -15.28
CA GLU A 10 20.87 -7.69 -15.99
C GLU A 10 20.08 -8.93 -15.52
N LEU A 11 20.74 -10.06 -15.29
CA LEU A 11 20.13 -11.28 -14.71
C LEU A 11 19.68 -11.07 -13.26
N VAL A 12 20.44 -10.29 -12.48
CA VAL A 12 20.07 -9.89 -11.11
C VAL A 12 18.98 -8.80 -11.13
N MET A 13 18.76 -8.11 -12.25
CA MET A 13 17.79 -7.03 -12.38
C MET A 13 16.38 -7.43 -12.82
N THR A 14 16.10 -8.63 -13.34
CA THR A 14 14.71 -8.85 -13.83
C THR A 14 14.18 -10.28 -13.85
N GLU A 15 14.35 -11.04 -12.77
CA GLU A 15 13.26 -11.95 -12.38
C GLU A 15 12.55 -11.35 -11.16
N LEU A 16 11.40 -10.72 -11.42
CA LEU A 16 10.52 -10.30 -10.33
C LEU A 16 10.22 -11.55 -9.51
N ARG A 17 10.58 -11.55 -8.22
CA ARG A 17 10.38 -12.71 -7.34
C ARG A 17 8.93 -13.21 -7.48
N GLU A 18 8.74 -14.51 -7.64
CA GLU A 18 7.42 -15.13 -7.82
C GLU A 18 6.42 -14.71 -6.72
N SER A 19 6.90 -14.57 -5.48
CA SER A 19 6.09 -14.05 -4.37
C SER A 19 5.56 -12.63 -4.63
N THR A 20 6.37 -11.77 -5.24
CA THR A 20 5.99 -10.39 -5.56
C THR A 20 4.98 -10.36 -6.70
N LYS A 21 5.19 -11.16 -7.76
CA LYS A 21 4.19 -11.33 -8.84
C LYS A 21 2.84 -11.75 -8.27
N ALA A 22 2.82 -12.84 -7.49
CA ALA A 22 1.60 -13.37 -6.88
C ALA A 22 0.91 -12.37 -5.95
N ASN A 23 1.68 -11.56 -5.20
CA ASN A 23 1.12 -10.54 -4.32
C ASN A 23 0.57 -9.33 -5.06
N LEU A 24 1.20 -8.91 -6.16
CA LEU A 24 0.66 -7.86 -7.04
C LEU A 24 -0.63 -8.33 -7.73
N ASP A 25 -0.69 -9.60 -8.14
CA ASP A 25 -1.89 -10.19 -8.74
C ASP A 25 -3.06 -10.20 -7.77
N LYS A 26 -2.81 -10.60 -6.51
CA LYS A 26 -3.80 -10.59 -5.43
C LYS A 26 -4.29 -9.17 -5.10
N GLN A 27 -3.50 -8.14 -5.37
CA GLN A 27 -3.91 -6.74 -5.23
C GLN A 27 -4.78 -6.26 -6.40
N GLY A 28 -4.88 -7.03 -7.49
CA GLY A 28 -5.65 -6.68 -8.68
C GLY A 28 -4.81 -6.22 -9.87
N PHE A 29 -3.49 -6.43 -9.84
CA PHE A 29 -2.59 -6.12 -10.97
C PHE A 29 -2.33 -7.32 -11.91
N GLY A 30 -3.20 -8.35 -11.87
CA GLY A 30 -3.05 -9.57 -12.66
C GLY A 30 -3.08 -9.37 -14.18
N GLY A 31 -3.66 -8.26 -14.66
CA GLY A 31 -3.67 -7.93 -16.09
C GLY A 31 -2.36 -7.31 -16.61
N LEU A 32 -1.38 -7.07 -15.75
CA LEU A 32 -0.06 -6.59 -16.14
C LEU A 32 0.86 -7.76 -16.50
N ASN A 33 1.70 -7.59 -17.52
CA ASN A 33 2.79 -8.54 -17.80
C ASN A 33 3.94 -8.38 -16.78
N ASP A 34 4.89 -9.32 -16.79
CA ASP A 34 5.97 -9.35 -15.81
C ASP A 34 6.91 -8.13 -15.91
N ASP A 35 7.13 -7.60 -17.11
CA ASP A 35 7.91 -6.38 -17.33
C ASP A 35 7.22 -5.15 -16.72
N ALA A 36 5.90 -5.02 -16.88
CA ALA A 36 5.15 -3.95 -16.24
C ALA A 36 5.16 -4.10 -14.72
N LYS A 37 5.01 -5.32 -14.20
CA LYS A 37 5.07 -5.57 -12.75
C LYS A 37 6.45 -5.25 -12.17
N SER A 38 7.53 -5.60 -12.86
CA SER A 38 8.89 -5.27 -12.40
C SER A 38 9.11 -3.76 -12.37
N CYS A 39 8.62 -3.05 -13.39
CA CYS A 39 8.65 -1.60 -13.50
C CYS A 39 7.92 -0.90 -12.32
N TYR A 40 6.75 -1.42 -11.93
CA TYR A 40 5.93 -0.82 -10.87
C TYR A 40 6.22 -1.35 -9.46
N ALA A 41 6.95 -2.46 -9.31
CA ALA A 41 7.19 -3.09 -8.01
C ALA A 41 7.79 -2.10 -7.00
N TRP A 42 8.84 -1.38 -7.37
CA TRP A 42 9.42 -0.40 -6.45
C TRP A 42 8.52 0.84 -6.22
N PRO A 43 8.00 1.51 -7.26
CA PRO A 43 7.05 2.63 -7.12
C PRO A 43 5.85 2.33 -6.22
N LEU A 44 5.26 1.14 -6.33
CA LEU A 44 4.05 0.77 -5.58
C LEU A 44 4.27 0.68 -4.07
N ARG A 45 5.53 0.65 -3.61
CA ARG A 45 5.92 0.72 -2.19
C ARG A 45 5.92 2.13 -1.62
N PHE A 46 6.00 3.17 -2.45
CA PHE A 46 6.10 4.55 -1.98
C PHE A 46 4.94 4.93 -1.06
N THR A 47 3.72 4.77 -1.55
CA THR A 47 2.50 5.15 -0.83
C THR A 47 2.34 4.43 0.51
N PRO A 48 2.42 3.09 0.59
CA PRO A 48 2.33 2.42 1.88
C PRO A 48 3.51 2.75 2.80
N ALA A 49 4.72 3.00 2.28
CA ALA A 49 5.86 3.39 3.12
C ALA A 49 5.61 4.73 3.80
N VAL A 50 5.29 5.77 3.02
CA VAL A 50 5.04 7.12 3.54
C VAL A 50 3.82 7.14 4.46
N ALA A 51 2.73 6.49 4.07
CA ALA A 51 1.53 6.38 4.91
C ALA A 51 1.83 5.70 6.25
N THR A 52 2.64 4.65 6.26
CA THR A 52 3.02 3.92 7.48
C THR A 52 3.86 4.80 8.40
N VAL A 53 4.84 5.54 7.87
CA VAL A 53 5.66 6.46 8.66
C VAL A 53 4.80 7.53 9.31
N LEU A 54 3.90 8.16 8.55
CA LEU A 54 2.99 9.18 9.07
C LEU A 54 2.05 8.60 10.13
N LEU A 55 1.48 7.41 9.89
CA LEU A 55 0.64 6.72 10.87
C LEU A 55 1.39 6.44 12.18
N VAL A 56 2.61 5.89 12.10
CA VAL A 56 3.44 5.61 13.28
C VAL A 56 3.76 6.90 14.02
N LEU A 57 4.04 8.00 13.32
CA LEU A 57 4.23 9.31 13.94
C LEU A 57 2.96 9.75 14.69
N GLY A 58 1.78 9.63 14.07
CA GLY A 58 0.50 9.95 14.72
C GLY A 58 0.22 9.10 15.96
N LEU A 59 0.58 7.81 15.93
CA LEU A 59 0.47 6.90 17.07
C LEU A 59 1.44 7.25 18.21
N VAL A 60 2.70 7.53 17.89
CA VAL A 60 3.72 7.93 18.88
C VAL A 60 3.33 9.25 19.55
N LEU A 61 2.79 10.19 18.79
CA LEU A 61 2.28 11.45 19.30
C LEU A 61 0.91 11.32 20.00
N GLN A 62 0.27 10.15 19.91
CA GLN A 62 -1.10 9.88 20.40
C GLN A 62 -2.10 10.97 19.98
N SER A 63 -1.92 11.57 18.80
CA SER A 63 -2.65 12.77 18.40
C SER A 63 -3.94 12.41 17.65
N PRO A 64 -5.13 12.65 18.25
CA PRO A 64 -6.40 12.37 17.58
C PRO A 64 -6.56 13.18 16.29
N LEU A 65 -6.13 14.44 16.33
CA LEU A 65 -6.22 15.35 15.18
C LEU A 65 -5.32 14.89 14.03
N PHE A 66 -4.07 14.51 14.33
CA PHE A 66 -3.13 14.03 13.31
C PHE A 66 -3.65 12.76 12.64
N LEU A 67 -4.12 11.78 13.42
CA LEU A 67 -4.66 10.53 12.89
C LEU A 67 -5.99 10.75 12.14
N GLY A 68 -6.88 11.59 12.66
CA GLY A 68 -8.16 11.91 12.04
C GLY A 68 -7.98 12.59 10.67
N LEU A 69 -7.11 13.58 10.56
CA LEU A 69 -6.74 14.17 9.27
C LEU A 69 -6.00 13.17 8.39
N GLY A 70 -5.12 12.35 8.97
CA GLY A 70 -4.41 11.28 8.29
C GLY A 70 -5.34 10.24 7.65
N ALA A 71 -6.51 9.97 8.24
CA ALA A 71 -7.50 9.05 7.70
C ALA A 71 -8.11 9.53 6.37
N ILE A 72 -8.09 10.84 6.09
CA ILE A 72 -8.53 11.39 4.80
C ILE A 72 -7.65 10.87 3.66
N VAL A 73 -6.36 10.64 3.92
CA VAL A 73 -5.41 10.17 2.91
C VAL A 73 -5.85 8.84 2.29
N PRO A 74 -5.98 7.71 3.03
CA PRO A 74 -6.49 6.48 2.45
C PRO A 74 -7.95 6.60 1.99
N LEU A 75 -8.78 7.46 2.60
CA LEU A 75 -10.16 7.67 2.14
C LEU A 75 -10.19 8.11 0.67
N THR A 76 -9.31 9.05 0.28
CA THR A 76 -9.24 9.48 -1.13
C THR A 76 -8.91 8.33 -2.08
N GLY A 77 -7.99 7.43 -1.71
CA GLY A 77 -7.66 6.25 -2.50
C GLY A 77 -8.78 5.22 -2.55
N ALA A 78 -9.58 5.09 -1.48
CA ALA A 78 -10.75 4.23 -1.46
C ALA A 78 -11.82 4.73 -2.44
N LEU A 79 -12.11 6.03 -2.43
CA LEU A 79 -13.15 6.65 -3.25
C LEU A 79 -12.74 6.81 -4.72
N PHE A 80 -11.50 7.19 -4.99
CA PHE A 80 -11.04 7.57 -6.32
C PHE A 80 -9.87 6.70 -6.80
N PRO A 81 -10.03 5.89 -7.87
CA PRO A 81 -8.96 5.01 -8.37
C PRO A 81 -7.65 5.70 -8.75
N ARG A 82 -7.71 6.99 -9.11
CA ARG A 82 -6.54 7.83 -9.44
C ARG A 82 -6.37 9.02 -8.48
N GLY A 83 -7.11 9.04 -7.37
CA GLY A 83 -7.17 10.19 -6.46
C GLY A 83 -6.52 9.98 -5.10
N MET A 84 -5.82 8.86 -4.88
CA MET A 84 -5.04 8.66 -3.66
C MET A 84 -3.98 9.76 -3.53
N ILE A 85 -4.09 10.59 -2.47
CA ILE A 85 -3.24 11.79 -2.29
C ILE A 85 -1.75 11.47 -2.41
N LEU A 86 -1.28 10.39 -1.78
CA LEU A 86 0.14 10.02 -1.85
C LEU A 86 0.58 9.51 -3.22
N ASP A 87 -0.31 8.87 -3.98
CA ASP A 87 -0.03 8.48 -5.37
C ASP A 87 0.09 9.74 -6.25
N LEU A 88 -0.71 10.78 -5.98
CA LEU A 88 -0.61 12.08 -6.66
C LEU A 88 0.71 12.79 -6.33
N VAL A 89 1.11 12.82 -5.05
CA VAL A 89 2.42 13.37 -4.63
C VAL A 89 3.56 12.64 -5.35
N TYR A 90 3.48 11.31 -5.44
CA TYR A 90 4.44 10.52 -6.18
C TYR A 90 4.45 10.88 -7.68
N ASN A 91 3.29 10.90 -8.32
CA ASN A 91 3.16 11.13 -9.75
C ASN A 91 3.47 12.57 -10.18
N LEU A 92 3.22 13.57 -9.34
CA LEU A 92 3.47 14.97 -9.68
C LEU A 92 4.86 15.46 -9.27
N GLY A 93 5.52 14.78 -8.32
CA GLY A 93 6.83 15.18 -7.82
C GLY A 93 7.87 14.05 -7.88
N VAL A 94 7.73 13.06 -7.00
CA VAL A 94 8.78 12.07 -6.71
C VAL A 94 9.24 11.30 -7.97
N ARG A 95 8.30 10.91 -8.84
CA ARG A 95 8.64 10.18 -10.07
C ARG A 95 9.56 10.97 -11.00
N HIS A 96 9.44 12.30 -11.02
CA HIS A 96 10.22 13.16 -11.91
C HIS A 96 11.64 13.32 -11.38
N LEU A 97 11.80 13.39 -10.06
CA LEU A 97 13.12 13.40 -9.42
C LEU A 97 13.86 12.07 -9.62
N LEU A 98 13.14 10.94 -9.54
CA LEU A 98 13.71 9.60 -9.62
C LEU A 98 13.71 9.00 -11.04
N ARG A 99 13.21 9.72 -12.04
CA ARG A 99 12.97 9.22 -13.41
C ARG A 99 12.22 7.88 -13.42
N ALA A 100 11.24 7.75 -12.54
CA ALA A 100 10.48 6.54 -12.29
C ALA A 100 9.14 6.56 -13.06
N PRO A 101 8.54 5.39 -13.34
CA PRO A 101 7.27 5.32 -14.07
C PRO A 101 6.11 5.89 -13.24
N ALA A 102 5.05 6.30 -13.93
CA ALA A 102 3.79 6.74 -13.32
C ALA A 102 3.08 5.57 -12.65
N LEU A 103 2.46 5.76 -11.49
CA LEU A 103 1.67 4.71 -10.86
C LEU A 103 0.40 4.41 -11.69
N PRO A 104 0.05 3.12 -11.88
CA PRO A 104 -1.21 2.73 -12.49
C PRO A 104 -2.39 3.10 -11.58
N SER A 105 -3.61 3.10 -12.13
CA SER A 105 -4.82 3.29 -11.34
C SER A 105 -4.97 2.19 -10.28
N THR A 106 -5.39 2.56 -9.08
CA THR A 106 -5.57 1.63 -7.97
C THR A 106 -6.74 0.67 -8.24
N PRO A 107 -6.50 -0.65 -8.30
CA PRO A 107 -7.55 -1.65 -8.50
C PRO A 107 -8.43 -1.85 -7.25
N SER A 108 -9.63 -2.42 -7.44
CA SER A 108 -10.64 -2.60 -6.39
C SER A 108 -10.14 -3.30 -5.12
N PRO A 109 -9.36 -4.41 -5.16
CA PRO A 109 -8.87 -5.06 -3.95
C PRO A 109 -7.97 -4.16 -3.09
N ARG A 110 -7.18 -3.28 -3.72
CA ARG A 110 -6.33 -2.32 -3.01
C ARG A 110 -7.14 -1.13 -2.49
N ARG A 111 -8.15 -0.68 -3.23
CA ARG A 111 -9.11 0.35 -2.75
C ARG A 111 -9.87 -0.10 -1.51
N PHE A 112 -10.24 -1.38 -1.42
CA PHE A 112 -10.83 -1.95 -0.20
C PHE A 112 -9.86 -1.87 0.98
N SER A 113 -8.56 -2.14 0.76
CA SER A 113 -7.54 -1.98 1.81
C SER A 113 -7.43 -0.54 2.30
N TYR A 114 -7.57 0.44 1.40
CA TYR A 114 -7.59 1.85 1.77
C TYR A 114 -8.84 2.20 2.60
N LEU A 115 -10.01 1.67 2.25
CA LEU A 115 -11.23 1.84 3.05
C LEU A 115 -11.07 1.25 4.45
N LEU A 116 -10.56 0.02 4.55
CA LEU A 116 -10.29 -0.63 5.83
C LEU A 116 -9.31 0.18 6.69
N SER A 117 -8.24 0.69 6.07
CA SER A 117 -7.27 1.54 6.75
C SER A 117 -7.91 2.83 7.24
N THR A 118 -8.78 3.45 6.44
CA THR A 118 -9.54 4.65 6.84
C THR A 118 -10.36 4.40 8.10
N VAL A 119 -11.14 3.31 8.12
CA VAL A 119 -11.99 2.96 9.26
C VAL A 119 -11.16 2.73 10.53
N LEU A 120 -10.07 1.97 10.42
CA LEU A 120 -9.22 1.64 11.57
C LEU A 120 -8.42 2.85 12.08
N ILE A 121 -7.91 3.71 11.20
CA ILE A 121 -7.22 4.95 11.59
C ILE A 121 -8.21 5.92 12.24
N SER A 122 -9.42 6.08 11.68
CA SER A 122 -10.47 6.90 12.31
C SER A 122 -10.88 6.35 13.68
N GLY A 123 -11.01 5.03 13.82
CA GLY A 123 -11.26 4.39 15.11
C GLY A 123 -10.12 4.62 16.10
N SER A 124 -8.86 4.58 15.64
CA SER A 124 -7.68 4.91 16.44
C SER A 124 -7.71 6.35 16.93
N ALA A 125 -8.00 7.30 16.03
CA ALA A 125 -8.15 8.72 16.34
C ALA A 125 -9.25 8.96 17.39
N LEU A 126 -10.45 8.38 17.19
CA LEU A 126 -11.56 8.47 18.14
C LEU A 126 -11.19 7.86 19.49
N SER A 127 -10.45 6.74 19.50
CA SER A 127 -10.01 6.11 20.74
C SER A 127 -9.07 7.03 21.54
N PHE A 128 -8.13 7.72 20.90
CA PHE A 128 -7.31 8.72 21.59
C PHE A 128 -8.13 9.94 22.02
N TYR A 129 -9.13 10.36 21.24
CA TYR A 129 -10.02 11.47 21.60
C TYR A 129 -10.85 11.17 22.86
N TYR A 130 -11.31 9.94 23.03
CA TYR A 130 -12.07 9.48 24.20
C TYR A 130 -11.18 8.90 25.33
N GLU A 131 -9.88 9.17 25.31
CA GLU A 131 -8.94 8.73 26.36
C GLU A 131 -8.86 7.19 26.53
N LEU A 132 -9.03 6.44 25.43
CA LEU A 132 -8.89 4.98 25.36
C LEU A 132 -7.60 4.59 24.59
N PRO A 133 -6.39 4.91 25.10
CA PRO A 133 -5.15 4.78 24.34
C PRO A 133 -4.83 3.35 23.93
N ALA A 134 -5.17 2.36 24.76
CA ALA A 134 -4.96 0.94 24.44
C ALA A 134 -5.69 0.54 23.14
N LEU A 135 -6.95 0.95 22.99
CA LEU A 135 -7.71 0.70 21.76
C LEU A 135 -7.14 1.49 20.58
N GLY A 136 -6.71 2.73 20.83
CA GLY A 136 -6.02 3.58 19.84
C GLY A 136 -4.80 2.88 19.23
N PHE A 137 -3.93 2.34 20.08
CA PHE A 137 -2.75 1.60 19.65
C PHE A 137 -3.08 0.27 18.97
N VAL A 138 -4.07 -0.48 19.44
CA VAL A 138 -4.48 -1.73 18.78
C VAL A 138 -4.97 -1.46 17.35
N LEU A 139 -5.88 -0.50 17.18
CA LEU A 139 -6.48 -0.18 15.88
C LEU A 139 -5.44 0.37 14.89
N GLY A 140 -4.69 1.39 15.28
CA GLY A 140 -3.68 1.97 14.40
C GLY A 140 -2.45 1.06 14.23
N GLY A 141 -2.09 0.29 15.26
CA GLY A 141 -1.00 -0.68 15.21
C GLY A 141 -1.25 -1.80 14.20
N MET A 142 -2.48 -2.30 14.10
CA MET A 142 -2.87 -3.24 13.03
C MET A 142 -2.63 -2.66 11.64
N VAL A 143 -2.99 -1.40 11.43
CA VAL A 143 -2.77 -0.72 10.14
C VAL A 143 -1.28 -0.50 9.88
N ALA A 144 -0.51 -0.09 10.90
CA ALA A 144 0.92 0.10 10.78
C ALA A 144 1.64 -1.20 10.42
N LEU A 145 1.33 -2.31 11.09
CA LEU A 145 1.87 -3.63 10.79
C LEU A 145 1.51 -4.08 9.36
N GLY A 146 0.24 -3.92 8.97
CA GLY A 146 -0.20 -4.20 7.60
C GLY A 146 0.54 -3.36 6.56
N GLY A 147 0.78 -2.08 6.86
CA GLY A 147 1.55 -1.15 6.02
C GLY A 147 3.02 -1.54 5.89
N ILE A 148 3.67 -1.98 6.98
CA ILE A 148 5.05 -2.50 6.96
C ILE A 148 5.14 -3.76 6.10
N ILE A 149 4.22 -4.71 6.29
CA ILE A 149 4.20 -5.96 5.50
C ILE A 149 3.97 -5.65 4.02
N LEU A 150 3.02 -4.77 3.69
CA LEU A 150 2.75 -4.35 2.31
C LEU A 150 3.95 -3.67 1.67
N THR A 151 4.60 -2.76 2.39
CA THR A 151 5.78 -2.04 1.91
C THR A 151 6.95 -2.98 1.61
N THR A 152 7.18 -3.97 2.48
CA THR A 152 8.33 -4.88 2.36
C THR A 152 8.07 -6.02 1.37
N THR A 153 6.89 -6.64 1.43
CA THR A 153 6.60 -7.91 0.73
C THR A 153 5.62 -7.80 -0.44
N HIS A 154 4.99 -6.63 -0.64
CA HIS A 154 3.80 -6.45 -1.48
C HIS A 154 2.55 -7.21 -1.02
N TRP A 155 2.59 -7.96 0.08
CA TRP A 155 1.40 -8.63 0.56
C TRP A 155 0.47 -7.64 1.26
N CYS A 156 -0.77 -7.54 0.78
CA CYS A 156 -1.77 -6.61 1.29
C CYS A 156 -2.87 -7.36 2.05
N LEU A 157 -2.95 -7.15 3.37
CA LEU A 157 -4.00 -7.74 4.21
C LEU A 157 -5.40 -7.40 3.68
N GLY A 158 -5.64 -6.13 3.33
CA GLY A 158 -6.95 -5.69 2.83
C GLY A 158 -7.34 -6.37 1.51
N SER A 159 -6.40 -6.52 0.56
CA SER A 159 -6.69 -7.25 -0.68
C SER A 159 -6.90 -8.75 -0.46
N TRP A 160 -6.22 -9.35 0.52
CA TRP A 160 -6.49 -10.73 0.92
C TRP A 160 -7.91 -10.90 1.49
N VAL A 161 -8.31 -10.03 2.44
CA VAL A 161 -9.68 -10.00 2.98
C VAL A 161 -10.71 -9.78 1.88
N TYR A 162 -10.47 -8.83 0.97
CA TYR A 162 -11.33 -8.57 -0.18
C TYR A 162 -11.55 -9.85 -1.01
N ARG A 163 -10.49 -10.62 -1.29
CA ARG A 163 -10.64 -11.87 -2.05
C ARG A 163 -11.40 -12.94 -1.27
N LEU A 164 -11.28 -13.02 0.05
CA LEU A 164 -12.10 -13.96 0.84
C LEU A 164 -13.59 -13.61 0.75
N LEU A 165 -13.92 -12.32 0.84
CA LEU A 165 -15.30 -11.85 0.83
C LEU A 165 -15.94 -11.90 -0.55
N PHE A 166 -15.19 -11.55 -1.60
CA PHE A 166 -15.74 -11.32 -2.94
C PHE A 166 -15.31 -12.34 -4.00
N ALA A 167 -14.15 -13.01 -3.85
CA ALA A 167 -13.74 -14.03 -4.83
C ALA A 167 -14.40 -15.40 -4.57
N HIS A 168 -14.87 -15.66 -3.34
CA HIS A 168 -15.64 -16.87 -3.04
C HIS A 168 -17.05 -16.83 -3.66
N SER A 169 -17.58 -15.64 -3.94
CA SER A 169 -18.89 -15.44 -4.57
C SER A 169 -18.91 -15.65 -6.08
N ALA A 170 -17.75 -15.69 -6.75
CA ALA A 170 -17.65 -15.92 -8.20
C ALA A 170 -17.53 -17.41 -8.58
N ALA A 171 -17.43 -18.29 -7.58
CA ALA A 171 -17.31 -19.75 -7.76
C ALA A 171 -18.60 -20.51 -7.37
N ARG A 172 -19.73 -19.79 -7.21
CA ARG A 172 -21.05 -20.36 -6.98
C ARG A 172 -21.97 -20.06 -8.15
#